data_AF-A0A1Z4R4B4-F1
#
_entry.id   AF-A0A1Z4R4B4-F1
#
_cell.length_a   1.000
_cell.length_b   1.000
_cell.length_c   1.000
_cell.angle_alpha   90.00
_cell.angle_beta   90.00
_cell.angle_gamma   90.00
#
_symmetry.space_group_name_H-M   'P 1'
#
loop_
_entity.id
_entity.type
_entity.pdbx_description
1 polymer ?
#
loop_
_entity_poly.entity_id
_entity_poly.type
_entity_poly.pdbx_seq_one_letter_code
_entity_poly.pdbx_strand_id
1 'polypeptide(L)'
;MNIKFLFQPANLKLILKKPILISAIFLGGAFLILYLCLSTSLLRARVIHVDDLIKKFAEQEAQNQLDTFKNRPIQKIAIQRGFNSDKGLDTHCSSWSTEAVGSGWTQDSQDHDFYVDYYVPPSTKAIICTTPALAGALTAHSDKPFLYEVYPTQYGLMIRIVIGISEIREACEKLTGNVNCANSLLKQQAIVRYEPL
;
A
#
# COMPACT_ATOMS: atom_id res chain seq x y z
N MET A 1 4.24 76.29 17.38
CA MET A 1 3.78 75.28 16.41
C MET A 1 4.17 73.91 16.95
N ASN A 2 3.20 73.11 17.39
CA ASN A 2 3.42 71.91 18.21
C ASN A 2 3.75 70.68 17.36
N ILE A 3 4.80 69.95 17.75
CA ILE A 3 5.12 68.61 17.26
C ILE A 3 4.21 67.62 17.99
N LYS A 4 3.47 66.79 17.25
CA LYS A 4 2.93 65.52 17.76
C LYS A 4 3.25 64.41 16.79
N PHE A 5 4.30 63.66 17.13
CA PHE A 5 4.42 62.24 16.82
C PHE A 5 3.14 61.52 17.26
N LEU A 6 2.61 60.64 16.42
CA LEU A 6 1.85 59.47 16.85
C LEU A 6 1.98 58.37 15.78
N PHE A 7 3.05 57.60 15.94
CA PHE A 7 3.09 56.20 15.55
C PHE A 7 1.96 55.47 16.27
N GLN A 8 1.05 54.82 15.54
CA GLN A 8 0.13 53.88 16.16
C GLN A 8 -0.37 52.81 15.16
N PRO A 9 0.34 51.69 14.97
CA PRO A 9 -0.30 50.47 14.47
C PRO A 9 -0.80 49.67 15.68
N ALA A 10 -1.80 50.19 16.37
CA ALA A 10 -2.43 49.47 17.47
C ALA A 10 -3.85 49.10 17.06
N ASN A 11 -4.00 48.00 16.32
CA ASN A 11 -5.19 47.14 16.35
C ASN A 11 -4.95 45.85 15.56
N LEU A 12 -3.79 45.21 15.75
CA LEU A 12 -3.74 43.75 15.66
C LEU A 12 -4.41 43.23 16.94
N LYS A 13 -5.74 43.38 17.02
CA LYS A 13 -6.54 42.90 18.15
C LYS A 13 -6.31 41.41 18.22
N LEU A 14 -5.42 41.07 19.14
CA LEU A 14 -5.12 39.80 19.75
C LEU A 14 -6.41 39.25 20.39
N ILE A 15 -7.42 38.98 19.56
CA ILE A 15 -8.68 38.34 19.88
C ILE A 15 -8.83 37.17 18.92
N LEU A 16 -7.78 36.36 18.80
CA LEU A 16 -7.98 34.96 18.49
C LEU A 16 -8.74 34.40 19.68
N LYS A 17 -10.07 34.40 19.59
CA LYS A 17 -10.97 33.98 20.69
C LYS A 17 -10.46 32.62 21.19
N LYS A 18 -10.06 32.53 22.46
CA LYS A 18 -9.66 31.27 23.13
C LYS A 18 -10.47 30.03 22.69
N PRO A 19 -11.81 30.08 22.51
CA PRO A 19 -12.56 28.94 21.98
C PRO A 19 -12.19 28.53 20.54
N ILE A 20 -11.87 29.46 19.65
CA ILE A 20 -11.47 29.16 18.26
C ILE A 20 -10.11 28.44 18.25
N LEU A 21 -9.16 28.89 19.07
CA LEU A 21 -7.86 28.24 19.18
C LEU A 21 -7.98 26.83 19.77
N ILE A 22 -8.81 26.66 20.82
CA ILE A 22 -9.08 25.35 21.42
C ILE A 22 -9.76 24.41 20.42
N SER A 23 -10.78 24.89 19.71
CA SER A 23 -11.45 24.11 18.66
C SER A 23 -10.49 23.73 17.54
N ALA A 24 -9.61 24.64 17.09
CA ALA A 24 -8.62 24.35 16.06
C ALA A 24 -7.59 23.29 16.50
N ILE A 25 -7.13 23.36 17.75
CA ILE A 25 -6.23 22.34 18.33
C ILE A 25 -6.94 20.99 18.44
N PHE A 26 -8.20 20.96 18.89
CA PHE A 26 -8.97 19.73 19.01
C PHE A 26 -9.24 19.10 17.64
N LEU A 27 -9.64 19.90 16.65
CA LEU A 27 -9.81 19.43 15.27
C LEU A 27 -8.50 18.90 14.71
N GLY A 28 -7.41 19.67 14.85
CA GLY A 28 -6.09 19.28 14.36
C GLY A 28 -5.60 17.98 15.00
N GLY A 29 -5.78 17.84 16.31
CA GLY A 29 -5.48 16.61 17.05
C GLY A 29 -6.32 15.43 16.59
N ALA A 30 -7.63 15.62 16.42
CA ALA A 30 -8.52 14.57 15.91
C ALA A 30 -8.14 14.13 14.49
N PHE A 31 -7.83 15.08 13.60
CA PHE A 31 -7.33 14.78 12.25
C PHE A 31 -6.00 14.04 12.28
N LEU A 32 -5.08 14.43 13.16
CA LEU A 32 -3.79 13.74 13.30
C LEU A 32 -3.97 12.31 13.81
N ILE A 33 -4.83 12.10 14.80
CA ILE A 33 -5.16 10.75 15.32
C ILE A 33 -5.78 9.91 14.21
N LEU A 34 -6.76 10.45 13.49
CA LEU A 34 -7.40 9.75 12.37
C LEU A 34 -6.37 9.38 11.30
N TYR A 35 -5.49 10.32 10.93
CA TYR A 35 -4.43 10.09 9.97
C TYR A 35 -3.50 8.97 10.42
N LEU A 36 -3.04 8.99 11.68
CA LEU A 36 -2.19 7.93 12.23
C LEU A 36 -2.91 6.58 12.23
N CYS A 37 -4.16 6.51 12.68
CA CYS A 37 -4.95 5.28 12.66
C CYS A 37 -5.10 4.71 11.25
N LEU A 38 -5.41 5.55 10.25
CA LEU A 38 -5.63 5.13 8.88
C LEU A 38 -4.35 4.77 8.11
N SER A 39 -3.20 5.31 8.53
CA SER A 39 -1.90 5.11 7.86
C SER A 39 -1.01 4.06 8.52
N THR A 40 -1.15 3.82 9.82
CA THR A 40 -0.27 2.90 10.57
C THR A 40 -0.94 1.59 10.95
N SER A 41 -2.27 1.56 11.08
CA SER A 41 -2.97 0.29 11.32
C SER A 41 -2.93 -0.55 10.07
N LEU A 42 -2.75 -1.86 10.23
CA LEU A 42 -2.81 -2.81 9.14
C LEU A 42 -3.98 -3.76 9.36
N LEU A 43 -4.83 -3.88 8.34
CA LEU A 43 -5.92 -4.83 8.27
C LEU A 43 -5.49 -5.97 7.38
N ARG A 44 -5.86 -7.21 7.73
CA ARG A 44 -5.71 -8.32 6.80
C ARG A 44 -6.61 -8.04 5.61
N ALA A 45 -6.00 -8.07 4.44
CA ALA A 45 -6.68 -7.98 3.17
C ALA A 45 -6.88 -9.38 2.56
N ARG A 46 -5.96 -10.32 2.82
CA ARG A 46 -6.00 -11.66 2.23
C ARG A 46 -5.19 -12.71 2.95
N VAL A 47 -5.61 -13.97 2.84
CA VAL A 47 -4.81 -15.16 3.16
C VAL A 47 -4.21 -15.76 1.90
N ILE A 48 -2.92 -16.10 1.95
CA ILE A 48 -2.16 -16.70 0.85
C ILE A 48 -1.91 -18.17 1.19
N HIS A 49 -2.52 -19.06 0.42
CA HIS A 49 -2.30 -20.49 0.51
C HIS A 49 -1.04 -20.86 -0.28
N VAL A 50 0.12 -20.77 0.39
CA VAL A 50 1.45 -20.97 -0.22
C VAL A 50 1.57 -22.36 -0.86
N ASP A 51 1.19 -23.41 -0.13
CA ASP A 51 1.29 -24.79 -0.62
C ASP A 51 0.43 -25.04 -1.87
N ASP A 52 -0.78 -24.49 -1.91
CA ASP A 52 -1.68 -24.59 -3.08
C ASP A 52 -1.07 -23.88 -4.30
N LEU A 53 -0.43 -22.73 -4.10
CA LEU A 53 0.23 -21.99 -5.17
C LEU A 53 1.47 -22.72 -5.69
N ILE A 54 2.30 -23.26 -4.79
CA ILE A 54 3.46 -24.08 -5.16
C ILE A 54 3.01 -25.29 -5.97
N LYS A 55 1.95 -26.00 -5.53
CA LYS A 55 1.39 -27.14 -6.26
C LYS A 55 0.90 -26.74 -7.65
N LYS A 56 0.20 -25.61 -7.78
CA LYS A 56 -0.24 -25.08 -9.09
C LYS A 56 0.92 -24.77 -10.02
N PHE A 57 2.00 -24.18 -9.51
CA PHE A 57 3.19 -23.93 -10.32
C PHE A 57 3.88 -25.23 -10.75
N ALA A 58 3.96 -26.24 -9.87
CA ALA A 58 4.51 -27.54 -10.23
C ALA A 58 3.67 -28.24 -11.32
N GLU A 59 2.34 -28.17 -11.24
CA GLU A 59 1.43 -28.69 -12.27
C GLU A 59 1.58 -27.95 -13.60
N GLN A 60 1.69 -26.62 -13.55
CA GLN A 60 1.94 -25.80 -14.74
C GLN A 60 3.31 -26.12 -15.36
N GLU A 61 4.35 -26.29 -14.56
CA GLU A 61 5.67 -26.67 -15.05
C GLU A 61 5.65 -28.04 -15.73
N ALA A 62 5.03 -29.04 -15.11
CA ALA A 62 4.88 -30.38 -15.68
C ALA A 62 4.13 -30.33 -17.04
N GLN A 63 3.07 -29.53 -17.14
CA GLN A 63 2.35 -29.32 -18.41
C GLN A 63 3.18 -28.59 -19.47
N ASN A 64 3.96 -27.58 -19.06
CA ASN A 64 4.82 -26.82 -19.97
C ASN A 64 6.00 -27.65 -20.50
N GLN A 65 6.47 -28.65 -19.74
CA GLN A 65 7.49 -29.60 -20.20
C GLN A 65 6.96 -30.57 -21.26
N LEU A 66 5.66 -30.86 -21.28
CA LEU A 66 5.02 -31.70 -22.29
C LEU A 66 4.82 -30.99 -23.63
N ASP A 67 4.86 -29.65 -23.66
CA ASP A 67 4.51 -28.82 -24.83
C ASP A 67 5.69 -27.91 -25.24
N THR A 68 6.80 -28.54 -25.66
CA THR A 68 8.14 -27.96 -25.90
C THR A 68 8.18 -26.78 -26.89
N PHE A 69 7.14 -26.58 -27.69
CA PHE A 69 7.09 -25.58 -28.77
C PHE A 69 6.42 -24.25 -28.38
N LYS A 70 5.83 -24.14 -27.19
CA LYS A 70 5.27 -22.86 -26.72
C LYS A 70 6.36 -22.01 -26.07
N ASN A 71 6.53 -20.80 -26.61
CA ASN A 71 7.35 -19.75 -26.02
C ASN A 71 6.91 -19.57 -24.55
N ARG A 72 7.81 -19.80 -23.59
CA ARG A 72 7.47 -20.04 -22.18
C ARG A 72 7.33 -18.69 -21.44
N PRO A 73 6.11 -18.19 -21.18
CA PRO A 73 5.97 -17.02 -20.32
C PRO A 73 6.37 -17.37 -18.88
N ILE A 74 6.86 -16.36 -18.17
CA ILE A 74 7.02 -16.39 -16.71
C ILE A 74 5.70 -16.88 -16.10
N GLN A 75 5.76 -17.98 -15.32
CA GLN A 75 4.58 -18.53 -14.64
C GLN A 75 4.12 -17.53 -13.59
N LYS A 76 3.12 -16.73 -13.91
CA LYS A 76 2.54 -15.77 -12.98
C LYS A 76 1.08 -16.10 -12.73
N ILE A 77 0.66 -15.98 -11.47
CA ILE A 77 -0.75 -16.05 -11.10
C ILE A 77 -1.16 -14.66 -10.66
N ALA A 78 -2.01 -14.02 -11.47
CA ALA A 78 -2.64 -12.75 -11.13
C ALA A 78 -3.90 -13.02 -10.31
N ILE A 79 -3.98 -12.46 -9.11
CA ILE A 79 -5.08 -12.73 -8.18
C ILE A 79 -5.77 -11.42 -7.82
N GLN A 80 -7.00 -11.26 -8.30
CA GLN A 80 -7.70 -9.96 -8.37
C GLN A 80 -8.63 -9.66 -7.18
N ARG A 81 -9.12 -10.66 -6.42
CA ARG A 81 -10.03 -10.38 -5.31
C ARG A 81 -9.92 -11.42 -4.20
N GLY A 82 -9.73 -10.97 -2.96
CA GLY A 82 -9.83 -11.80 -1.76
C GLY A 82 -11.30 -11.98 -1.36
N PHE A 83 -11.62 -13.02 -0.62
CA PHE A 83 -12.97 -13.21 -0.11
C PHE A 83 -13.26 -12.18 0.99
N ASN A 84 -14.52 -11.77 1.18
CA ASN A 84 -14.86 -10.87 2.27
C ASN A 84 -14.54 -11.47 3.66
N SER A 85 -14.54 -12.80 3.77
CA SER A 85 -14.07 -13.54 4.96
C SER A 85 -12.59 -13.32 5.28
N ASP A 86 -11.78 -12.96 4.30
CA ASP A 86 -10.35 -12.77 4.47
C ASP A 86 -10.02 -11.40 5.07
N LYS A 87 -10.99 -10.48 5.06
CA LYS A 87 -10.78 -9.08 5.46
C LYS A 87 -11.07 -8.88 6.94
N GLY A 88 -10.22 -8.13 7.63
CA GLY A 88 -10.50 -7.72 9.00
C GLY A 88 -9.26 -7.38 9.82
N LEU A 89 -9.48 -7.16 11.11
CA LEU A 89 -8.39 -7.05 12.08
C LEU A 89 -7.73 -8.42 12.24
N ASP A 90 -6.41 -8.45 12.11
CA ASP A 90 -5.62 -9.64 12.34
C ASP A 90 -4.30 -9.25 13.01
N THR A 91 -4.02 -9.81 14.17
CA THR A 91 -2.80 -9.54 14.94
C THR A 91 -1.53 -9.95 14.17
N HIS A 92 -1.65 -10.93 13.27
CA HIS A 92 -0.57 -11.38 12.41
C HIS A 92 -0.06 -10.27 11.48
N CYS A 93 -0.89 -9.26 11.16
CA CYS A 93 -0.45 -8.11 10.38
C CYS A 93 0.64 -7.27 11.06
N SER A 94 0.76 -7.39 12.39
CA SER A 94 1.78 -6.71 13.19
C SER A 94 2.86 -7.66 13.71
N SER A 95 2.55 -8.94 13.91
CA SER A 95 3.45 -9.89 14.59
C SER A 95 4.28 -10.79 13.67
N TRP A 96 3.83 -11.05 12.44
CA TRP A 96 4.53 -11.95 11.53
C TRP A 96 5.70 -11.30 10.80
N SER A 97 6.63 -12.13 10.32
CA SER A 97 7.80 -11.70 9.58
C SER A 97 7.44 -11.11 8.23
N THR A 98 8.32 -10.29 7.67
CA THR A 98 8.17 -9.71 6.32
C THR A 98 9.55 -9.49 5.72
N GLU A 99 9.66 -9.69 4.41
CA GLU A 99 10.88 -9.46 3.66
C GLU A 99 10.55 -8.77 2.33
N ALA A 100 10.69 -7.45 2.31
CA ALA A 100 10.54 -6.65 1.09
C ALA A 100 11.82 -6.74 0.26
N VAL A 101 11.69 -7.20 -0.98
CA VAL A 101 12.80 -7.45 -1.90
C VAL A 101 12.99 -6.27 -2.85
N GLY A 102 11.90 -5.60 -3.22
CA GLY A 102 11.94 -4.54 -4.22
C GLY A 102 10.67 -3.71 -4.25
N SER A 103 10.73 -2.61 -4.97
CA SER A 103 9.58 -1.74 -5.21
C SER A 103 9.86 -0.82 -6.39
N GLY A 104 8.84 -0.41 -7.10
CA GLY A 104 8.99 0.56 -8.17
C GLY A 104 7.67 0.91 -8.82
N TRP A 105 7.77 1.44 -10.03
CA TRP A 105 6.62 1.72 -10.87
C TRP A 105 6.59 0.73 -12.02
N THR A 106 5.41 0.23 -12.37
CA THR A 106 5.23 -0.60 -13.56
C THR A 106 5.62 0.19 -14.81
N GLN A 107 6.12 -0.51 -15.82
CA GLN A 107 6.48 0.08 -17.11
C GLN A 107 5.30 0.08 -18.10
N ASP A 108 4.08 -0.17 -17.62
CA ASP A 108 2.90 -0.09 -18.46
C ASP A 108 2.68 1.36 -18.87
N SER A 109 2.63 1.62 -20.18
CA SER A 109 2.47 2.96 -20.74
C SER A 109 1.07 3.52 -20.54
N GLN A 110 0.09 2.69 -20.17
CA GLN A 110 -1.28 3.10 -19.89
C GLN A 110 -1.52 3.30 -18.40
N ASP A 111 -0.85 2.54 -17.52
CA ASP A 111 -1.06 2.63 -16.07
C ASP A 111 0.25 2.38 -15.28
N HIS A 112 0.93 3.47 -14.91
CA HIS A 112 2.12 3.41 -14.07
C HIS A 112 1.73 3.21 -12.61
N ASP A 113 1.35 1.98 -12.27
CA ASP A 113 1.06 1.57 -10.91
C ASP A 113 2.33 1.36 -10.09
N PHE A 114 2.23 1.65 -8.79
CA PHE A 114 3.34 1.37 -7.87
C PHE A 114 3.28 -0.10 -7.44
N TYR A 115 4.40 -0.78 -7.38
CA TYR A 115 4.48 -2.15 -6.91
C TYR A 115 5.49 -2.32 -5.77
N VAL A 116 5.25 -3.34 -4.95
CA VAL A 116 6.19 -3.82 -3.92
C VAL A 116 6.30 -5.33 -4.00
N ASP A 117 7.53 -5.82 -4.05
CA ASP A 117 7.85 -7.24 -4.13
C ASP A 117 8.27 -7.75 -2.75
N TYR A 118 7.69 -8.88 -2.37
CA TYR A 118 7.98 -9.60 -1.14
C TYR A 118 8.40 -11.02 -1.45
N TYR A 119 9.39 -11.52 -0.71
CA TYR A 119 9.73 -12.94 -0.74
C TYR A 119 8.99 -13.68 0.37
N VAL A 120 8.48 -14.85 0.04
CA VAL A 120 7.78 -15.76 0.96
C VAL A 120 8.46 -17.14 0.89
N PRO A 121 9.07 -17.60 1.99
CA PRO A 121 9.68 -18.93 2.05
C PRO A 121 8.64 -20.05 1.85
N PRO A 122 9.07 -21.26 1.43
CA PRO A 122 8.19 -22.40 1.27
C PRO A 122 7.71 -22.88 2.65
N SER A 123 6.60 -23.61 2.67
CA SER A 123 6.05 -24.16 3.93
C SER A 123 5.80 -23.09 5.00
N THR A 124 5.30 -21.93 4.57
CA THR A 124 4.89 -20.83 5.45
C THR A 124 3.40 -20.55 5.27
N LYS A 125 2.76 -20.02 6.31
CA LYS A 125 1.50 -19.29 6.15
C LYS A 125 1.84 -17.86 5.77
N ALA A 126 1.15 -17.31 4.78
CA ALA A 126 1.31 -15.92 4.41
C ALA A 126 -0.03 -15.21 4.34
N ILE A 127 -0.03 -13.92 4.68
CA ILE A 127 -1.17 -13.03 4.56
C ILE A 127 -0.72 -11.72 3.92
N ILE A 128 -1.67 -11.05 3.27
CA ILE A 128 -1.48 -9.69 2.79
C ILE A 128 -2.22 -8.77 3.74
N CYS A 129 -1.54 -7.75 4.22
CA CYS A 129 -2.07 -6.72 5.10
C CYS A 129 -1.99 -5.36 4.43
N THR A 130 -3.03 -4.55 4.57
CA THR A 130 -3.10 -3.21 3.98
C THR A 130 -3.57 -2.18 4.99
N THR A 131 -3.22 -0.93 4.75
CA THR A 131 -3.75 0.18 5.56
C THR A 131 -5.25 0.34 5.34
N PRO A 132 -6.01 0.83 6.34
CA PRO A 132 -7.40 1.23 6.17
C PRO A 132 -7.62 2.20 4.99
N ALA A 133 -6.67 3.10 4.74
CA ALA A 133 -6.73 4.02 3.60
C ALA A 133 -6.73 3.27 2.27
N LEU A 134 -5.78 2.33 2.08
CA LEU A 134 -5.73 1.52 0.87
C LEU A 134 -6.93 0.56 0.77
N ALA A 135 -7.32 -0.07 1.87
CA ALA A 135 -8.50 -0.93 1.92
C ALA A 135 -9.76 -0.16 1.49
N GLY A 136 -9.94 1.06 1.99
CA GLY A 136 -11.02 1.97 1.61
C GLY A 136 -11.00 2.32 0.12
N ALA A 137 -9.82 2.71 -0.40
CA ALA A 137 -9.65 3.05 -1.82
C ALA A 137 -10.02 1.89 -2.75
N LEU A 138 -9.59 0.67 -2.40
CA LEU A 138 -9.90 -0.56 -3.13
C LEU A 138 -11.39 -0.96 -3.05
N THR A 139 -12.08 -0.60 -1.96
CA THR A 139 -13.54 -0.81 -1.86
C THR A 139 -14.35 0.24 -2.61
N ALA A 140 -13.86 1.47 -2.72
CA ALA A 140 -14.55 2.56 -3.41
C ALA A 140 -14.48 2.41 -4.94
N HIS A 141 -13.40 1.84 -5.47
CA HIS A 141 -13.23 1.58 -6.89
C HIS A 141 -13.39 0.08 -7.17
N SER A 142 -14.65 -0.38 -7.27
CA SER A 142 -14.99 -1.79 -7.51
C SER A 142 -14.32 -2.39 -8.75
N ASP A 143 -13.95 -1.52 -9.69
CA ASP A 143 -13.45 -1.87 -11.02
C ASP A 143 -11.92 -2.01 -11.04
N LYS A 144 -11.22 -1.51 -10.01
CA LYS A 144 -9.78 -1.73 -9.78
C LYS A 144 -9.61 -2.81 -8.70
N PRO A 145 -9.58 -4.12 -9.07
CA PRO A 145 -9.32 -5.20 -8.12
C PRO A 145 -8.00 -4.99 -7.38
N PHE A 146 -7.94 -5.40 -6.11
CA PHE A 146 -6.67 -5.55 -5.41
C PHE A 146 -5.86 -6.66 -6.10
N LEU A 147 -4.96 -6.23 -6.98
CA LEU A 147 -4.15 -7.13 -7.78
C LEU A 147 -2.85 -7.40 -7.04
N TYR A 148 -2.57 -8.69 -6.82
CA TYR A 148 -1.23 -9.14 -6.58
C TYR A 148 -0.87 -10.25 -7.55
N GLU A 149 0.39 -10.29 -7.91
CA GLU A 149 0.97 -11.31 -8.77
C GLU A 149 1.86 -12.21 -7.93
N VAL A 150 1.78 -13.51 -8.17
CA VAL A 150 2.66 -14.49 -7.53
C VAL A 150 3.53 -15.12 -8.60
N TYR A 151 4.82 -15.23 -8.30
CA TYR A 151 5.85 -15.81 -9.15
C TYR A 151 6.58 -16.92 -8.38
N PRO A 152 6.86 -18.08 -9.01
CA PRO A 152 7.70 -19.08 -8.41
C PRO A 152 9.16 -18.60 -8.42
N THR A 153 9.90 -18.93 -7.37
CA THR A 153 11.35 -18.71 -7.26
C THR A 153 12.02 -20.05 -6.94
N GLN A 154 13.34 -20.13 -7.04
CA GLN A 154 14.09 -21.36 -6.71
C GLN A 154 13.86 -21.84 -5.27
N TYR A 155 13.50 -20.93 -4.35
CA TYR A 155 13.41 -21.21 -2.93
C TYR A 155 12.09 -20.73 -2.31
N GLY A 156 10.99 -20.60 -3.05
CA GLY A 156 9.72 -20.10 -2.50
C GLY A 156 8.92 -19.27 -3.50
N LEU A 157 8.16 -18.29 -3.01
CA LEU A 157 7.31 -17.43 -3.83
C LEU A 157 7.78 -15.97 -3.76
N MET A 158 7.74 -15.28 -4.89
CA MET A 158 7.77 -13.82 -4.93
C MET A 158 6.35 -13.32 -5.11
N ILE A 159 5.91 -12.45 -4.21
CA ILE A 159 4.59 -11.85 -4.20
C ILE A 159 4.74 -10.36 -4.49
N ARG A 160 4.27 -9.95 -5.66
CA ARG A 160 4.20 -8.56 -6.08
C ARG A 160 2.83 -8.00 -5.75
N ILE A 161 2.76 -7.04 -4.84
CA ILE A 161 1.54 -6.27 -4.61
C ILE A 161 1.56 -5.08 -5.56
N VAL A 162 0.51 -4.94 -6.39
CA VAL A 162 0.32 -3.78 -7.27
C VAL A 162 -0.67 -2.82 -6.62
N ILE A 163 -0.22 -1.61 -6.34
CA ILE A 163 -0.99 -0.52 -5.75
C ILE A 163 -1.49 0.36 -6.88
N GLY A 164 -2.76 0.16 -7.25
CA GLY A 164 -3.46 0.79 -8.37
C GLY A 164 -3.74 2.29 -8.19
N ILE A 165 -2.72 3.09 -7.90
CA ILE A 165 -2.83 4.53 -7.62
C ILE A 165 -1.82 5.33 -8.46
N SER A 166 -1.86 5.16 -9.77
CA SER A 166 -1.01 5.87 -10.74
C SER A 166 -1.16 7.39 -10.68
N GLU A 167 -2.30 7.90 -10.22
CA GLU A 167 -2.57 9.34 -10.11
C GLU A 167 -1.64 10.04 -9.10
N ILE A 168 -1.13 9.29 -8.10
CA ILE A 168 -0.16 9.81 -7.12
C ILE A 168 1.15 10.20 -7.81
N ARG A 169 1.56 9.44 -8.85
CA ARG A 169 2.81 9.72 -9.58
C ARG A 169 2.76 11.08 -10.26
N GLU A 170 1.66 11.37 -10.96
CA GLU A 170 1.45 12.67 -11.62
C GLU A 170 1.37 13.82 -10.62
N ALA A 171 0.65 13.62 -9.51
CA ALA A 171 0.56 14.63 -8.46
C ALA A 171 1.93 14.93 -7.85
N CYS A 172 2.74 13.89 -7.61
CA CYS A 172 4.11 14.01 -7.15
C CYS A 172 4.98 14.83 -8.11
N GLU A 173 4.92 14.53 -9.41
CA GLU A 173 5.65 15.26 -10.43
C GLU A 173 5.25 16.73 -10.49
N LYS A 174 3.94 17.02 -10.53
CA LYS A 174 3.41 18.39 -10.60
C LYS A 174 3.77 19.22 -9.36
N LEU A 175 3.75 18.63 -8.17
CA LEU A 175 3.97 19.35 -6.91
C LEU A 175 5.44 19.47 -6.52
N THR A 176 6.25 18.45 -6.82
CA THR A 176 7.63 18.35 -6.30
C THR A 176 8.70 18.26 -7.39
N GLY A 177 8.31 18.12 -8.67
CA GLY A 177 9.23 17.82 -9.77
C GLY A 177 9.82 16.40 -9.72
N ASN A 178 9.33 15.55 -8.81
CA ASN A 178 9.87 14.21 -8.59
C ASN A 178 8.74 13.17 -8.56
N VAL A 179 8.69 12.30 -9.57
CA VAL A 179 7.71 11.20 -9.68
C VAL A 179 7.74 10.20 -8.51
N ASN A 180 8.83 10.17 -7.75
CA ASN A 180 9.05 9.23 -6.65
C ASN A 180 8.72 9.80 -5.26
N CYS A 181 8.11 10.99 -5.18
CA CYS A 181 7.93 11.72 -3.92
C CYS A 181 7.13 10.95 -2.86
N ALA A 182 6.25 10.04 -3.28
CA ALA A 182 5.38 9.25 -2.40
C ALA A 182 5.82 7.79 -2.23
N ASN A 183 6.93 7.34 -2.83
CA ASN A 183 7.32 5.94 -2.82
C ASN A 183 7.43 5.36 -1.40
N SER A 184 7.95 6.13 -0.44
CA SER A 184 8.06 5.68 0.96
C SER A 184 6.69 5.45 1.59
N LEU A 185 5.73 6.34 1.34
CA LEU A 185 4.36 6.21 1.83
C LEU A 185 3.64 5.03 1.17
N LEU A 186 3.82 4.85 -0.14
CA LEU A 186 3.20 3.78 -0.92
C LEU A 186 3.68 2.40 -0.46
N LYS A 187 4.97 2.25 -0.15
CA LYS A 187 5.53 0.99 0.41
C LYS A 187 4.85 0.54 1.70
N GLN A 188 4.36 1.49 2.50
CA GLN A 188 3.73 1.20 3.79
C GLN A 188 2.25 0.82 3.64
N GLN A 189 1.65 1.02 2.47
CA GLN A 189 0.21 0.79 2.28
C GLN A 189 -0.16 -0.69 2.21
N ALA A 190 0.77 -1.55 1.80
CA ALA A 190 0.53 -2.98 1.66
C ALA A 190 1.79 -3.80 1.97
N ILE A 191 1.64 -4.81 2.82
CA ILE A 191 2.73 -5.65 3.32
C ILE A 191 2.33 -7.12 3.25
N VAL A 192 3.23 -7.96 2.74
CA VAL A 192 3.11 -9.41 2.88
C VAL A 192 3.76 -9.83 4.20
N ARG A 193 3.01 -10.57 5.00
CA ARG A 193 3.43 -11.11 6.29
C ARG A 193 3.42 -12.62 6.23
N TYR A 194 4.40 -13.28 6.82
CA TYR A 194 4.49 -14.74 6.84
C TYR A 194 5.09 -15.29 8.13
N GLU A 195 4.75 -16.54 8.43
CA GLU A 195 5.29 -17.32 9.54
C GLU A 195 5.50 -18.78 9.10
N PRO A 196 6.58 -19.45 9.53
CA PRO A 196 6.74 -20.89 9.33
C PRO A 196 5.53 -21.68 9.84
N LEU A 197 5.17 -22.75 9.11
CA LEU A 197 4.09 -23.67 9.49
C LEU A 197 4.39 -24.46 10.77
#